data_AF-A0A349BKL9-F1
#
_entry.id   AF-A0A349BKL9-F1
#
_cell.length_a   1.000
_cell.length_b   1.000
_cell.length_c   1.000
_cell.angle_alpha   90.00
_cell.angle_beta   90.00
_cell.angle_gamma   90.00
#
_symmetry.space_group_name_H-M   'P 1'
#
loop_
_entity.id
_entity.type
_entity.pdbx_description
1 polymer ?
#
loop_
_entity_poly.entity_id
_entity_poly.type
_entity_poly.pdbx_seq_one_letter_code
_entity_poly.pdbx_strand_id
1 'polypeptide(L)'
;GGKGGFSDANNLHGILFYDVDRGGGATYHGPGQIVVYPVLCLKTYTEDYHGYLRMLEEVMIRTLSEFMISGKRLKGLTGVWVDGEKIASIGVRIIRGFTMHGFSLNVNNDLRPFDYIVPCNIENVRITSMSKVMGKALNLSGIEDALIRHFATVFDMALETRLIAVA
;
A
#
# COMPACT_ATOMS: atom_id res chain seq x y z
N GLY A 1 -14.15 -16.02 22.00
CA GLY A 1 -15.46 -16.35 21.45
C GLY A 1 -15.96 -15.17 20.66
N GLY A 2 -16.23 -15.36 19.38
CA GLY A 2 -16.77 -14.33 18.48
C GLY A 2 -17.02 -14.98 17.13
N LYS A 3 -18.23 -15.50 16.94
CA LYS A 3 -18.70 -16.06 15.67
C LYS A 3 -18.92 -14.89 14.70
N GLY A 4 -18.15 -14.82 13.62
CA GLY A 4 -18.44 -13.96 12.47
C GLY A 4 -18.77 -14.86 11.28
N GLY A 5 -20.02 -15.31 11.18
CA GLY A 5 -20.48 -16.05 10.01
C GLY A 5 -20.48 -15.12 8.78
N PHE A 6 -19.96 -15.62 7.66
CA PHE A 6 -20.04 -14.96 6.37
C PHE A 6 -21.50 -14.81 5.96
N SER A 7 -21.94 -13.59 5.68
CA SER A 7 -23.28 -13.31 5.15
C SER A 7 -23.15 -12.57 3.82
N ASP A 8 -24.05 -12.87 2.88
CA ASP A 8 -24.13 -12.25 1.54
C ASP A 8 -24.38 -10.73 1.58
N ALA A 9 -24.64 -10.16 2.76
CA ALA A 9 -24.78 -8.72 2.98
C ALA A 9 -23.46 -7.94 2.81
N ASN A 10 -22.31 -8.62 2.79
CA ASN A 10 -20.98 -8.02 2.61
C ASN A 10 -20.47 -8.17 1.17
N ASN A 11 -21.35 -8.14 0.18
CA ASN A 11 -20.97 -8.32 -1.22
C ASN A 11 -21.59 -7.23 -2.12
N LEU A 12 -20.76 -6.30 -2.59
CA LEU A 12 -21.13 -5.32 -3.61
C LEU A 12 -20.41 -5.67 -4.90
N HIS A 13 -21.14 -6.15 -5.91
CA HIS A 13 -20.57 -6.53 -7.22
C HIS A 13 -19.43 -7.57 -7.17
N GLY A 14 -19.44 -8.49 -6.21
CA GLY A 14 -18.37 -9.47 -6.00
C GLY A 14 -17.24 -9.00 -5.07
N ILE A 15 -17.36 -7.80 -4.49
CA ILE A 15 -16.37 -7.21 -3.59
C ILE A 15 -16.78 -7.46 -2.14
N LEU A 16 -15.88 -8.09 -1.38
CA LEU A 16 -16.07 -8.39 0.04
C LEU A 16 -15.68 -7.20 0.91
N PHE A 17 -16.49 -6.93 1.95
CA PHE A 17 -16.21 -5.89 2.94
C PHE A 17 -15.67 -6.48 4.25
N TYR A 18 -14.68 -5.79 4.80
CA TYR A 18 -14.07 -6.14 6.07
C TYR A 18 -13.80 -4.87 6.88
N ASP A 19 -14.32 -4.83 8.10
CA ASP A 19 -13.88 -3.87 9.09
C ASP A 19 -12.51 -4.29 9.61
N VAL A 20 -11.54 -3.41 9.45
CA VAL A 20 -10.15 -3.64 9.83
C VAL A 20 -9.64 -2.50 10.68
N ASP A 21 -8.66 -2.80 11.51
CA ASP A 21 -8.26 -1.96 12.62
C ASP A 21 -7.04 -1.07 12.30
N ARG A 22 -6.89 -0.67 11.04
CA ARG A 22 -5.79 0.17 10.53
C ARG A 22 -6.13 1.66 10.54
N GLY A 23 -5.10 2.51 10.50
CA GLY A 23 -5.29 3.94 10.23
C GLY A 23 -5.88 4.23 8.84
N GLY A 24 -6.55 5.38 8.72
CA GLY A 24 -7.21 5.85 7.49
C GLY A 24 -8.65 5.37 7.34
N GLY A 25 -9.34 5.88 6.32
CA GLY A 25 -10.71 5.47 5.95
C GLY A 25 -10.78 4.20 5.09
N ALA A 26 -11.86 4.05 4.32
CA ALA A 26 -12.05 2.94 3.39
C ALA A 26 -10.94 2.88 2.31
N THR A 27 -10.63 1.68 1.83
CA THR A 27 -9.74 1.43 0.67
C THR A 27 -10.18 0.15 -0.04
N TYR A 28 -9.68 -0.06 -1.25
CA TYR A 28 -9.88 -1.28 -2.02
C TYR A 28 -8.55 -2.00 -2.27
N HIS A 29 -8.60 -3.33 -2.24
CA HIS A 29 -7.52 -4.22 -2.66
C HIS A 29 -8.05 -5.23 -3.66
N GLY A 30 -7.30 -5.47 -4.73
CA GLY A 30 -7.72 -6.39 -5.79
C GLY A 30 -6.56 -6.87 -6.66
N PRO A 31 -6.81 -7.83 -7.57
CA PRO A 31 -5.79 -8.40 -8.43
C PRO A 31 -5.01 -7.33 -9.20
N GLY A 32 -3.68 -7.48 -9.25
CA GLY A 32 -2.80 -6.50 -9.91
C GLY A 32 -2.40 -5.31 -9.03
N GLN A 33 -2.82 -5.26 -7.77
CA GLN A 33 -2.31 -4.32 -6.77
C GLN A 33 -1.25 -5.01 -5.92
N ILE A 34 -0.14 -4.34 -5.64
CA ILE A 34 0.86 -4.85 -4.70
C ILE A 34 0.50 -4.34 -3.31
N VAL A 35 0.37 -5.25 -2.34
CA VAL A 35 0.09 -4.94 -0.94
C VAL A 35 1.27 -5.42 -0.10
N VAL A 36 1.83 -4.52 0.70
CA VAL A 36 3.00 -4.80 1.53
C VAL A 36 2.64 -4.59 2.98
N TYR A 37 2.95 -5.58 3.82
CA TYR A 37 2.71 -5.55 5.25
C TYR A 37 4.02 -5.66 6.05
N PRO A 38 4.76 -4.55 6.25
CA PRO A 38 5.98 -4.59 7.05
C PRO A 38 5.61 -4.80 8.52
N VAL A 39 6.02 -5.93 9.09
CA VAL A 39 5.88 -6.23 10.52
C VAL A 39 7.23 -5.99 11.19
N LEU A 40 7.43 -4.79 11.71
CA LEU A 40 8.71 -4.27 12.18
C LEU A 40 8.60 -3.79 13.63
N CYS A 41 9.68 -3.92 14.41
CA CYS A 41 9.80 -3.17 15.65
C CYS A 41 10.03 -1.69 15.32
N LEU A 42 9.06 -0.82 15.59
CA LEU A 42 9.12 0.58 15.16
C LEU A 42 10.36 1.30 15.70
N LYS A 43 10.66 1.08 17.00
CA LYS A 43 11.79 1.71 17.70
C LYS A 43 13.16 1.35 17.14
N THR A 44 13.28 0.29 16.34
CA THR A 44 14.52 -0.04 15.63
C THR A 44 14.84 0.98 14.55
N TYR A 45 13.82 1.63 13.96
CA TYR A 45 13.98 2.49 12.79
C TYR A 45 13.67 3.96 13.08
N THR A 46 12.70 4.22 13.95
CA THR A 46 12.33 5.59 14.33
C THR A 46 11.47 5.60 15.59
N GLU A 47 11.54 6.69 16.36
CA GLU A 47 10.58 6.97 17.44
C GLU A 47 9.39 7.80 16.95
N ASP A 48 9.48 8.36 15.75
CA ASP A 48 8.45 9.19 15.14
C ASP A 48 7.57 8.38 14.18
N TYR A 49 6.30 8.23 14.57
CA TYR A 49 5.27 7.60 13.74
C TYR A 49 5.13 8.27 12.37
N HIS A 50 5.17 9.61 12.29
CA HIS A 50 5.09 10.30 11.00
C HIS A 50 6.34 10.06 10.16
N GLY A 51 7.51 10.02 10.79
CA GLY A 51 8.77 9.58 10.18
C GLY A 51 8.63 8.21 9.51
N TYR A 52 8.03 7.22 10.18
CA TYR A 52 7.78 5.90 9.60
C TYR A 52 6.89 5.98 8.35
N LEU A 53 5.81 6.77 8.37
CA LEU A 53 4.98 6.97 7.18
C LEU A 53 5.79 7.59 6.03
N ARG A 54 6.67 8.56 6.32
CA ARG A 54 7.54 9.18 5.31
C ARG A 54 8.54 8.19 4.73
N MET A 55 9.04 7.25 5.51
CA MET A 55 9.89 6.16 5.02
C MET A 55 9.12 5.24 4.07
N LEU A 56 7.89 4.82 4.40
CA LEU A 56 7.06 4.03 3.49
C LEU A 56 6.76 4.77 2.18
N GLU A 57 6.44 6.07 2.25
CA GLU A 57 6.29 6.91 1.06
C GLU A 57 7.59 6.96 0.24
N GLU A 58 8.76 7.03 0.89
CA GLU A 58 10.05 7.08 0.21
C GLU A 58 10.33 5.80 -0.57
N VAL A 59 10.02 4.64 0.02
CA VAL A 59 10.15 3.34 -0.66
C VAL A 59 9.38 3.36 -1.96
N MET A 60 8.09 3.73 -1.90
CA MET A 60 7.23 3.75 -3.08
C MET A 60 7.65 4.82 -4.10
N ILE A 61 8.09 6.00 -3.66
CA ILE A 61 8.59 7.05 -4.56
C ILE A 61 9.83 6.58 -5.33
N ARG A 62 10.78 5.93 -4.63
CA ARG A 62 11.98 5.38 -5.26
C ARG A 62 11.65 4.27 -6.24
N THR A 63 10.75 3.35 -5.86
CA THR A 63 10.24 2.32 -6.77
C THR A 63 9.65 2.94 -8.02
N LEU A 64 8.73 3.90 -7.89
CA LEU A 64 8.12 4.55 -9.06
C LEU A 64 9.16 5.22 -9.97
N SER A 65 10.19 5.82 -9.37
CA SER A 65 11.27 6.47 -10.12
C SER A 65 12.06 5.50 -11.01
N GLU A 66 12.25 4.24 -10.60
CA GLU A 66 12.90 3.22 -11.45
C GLU A 66 12.09 2.89 -12.72
N PHE A 67 10.76 3.11 -12.67
CA PHE A 67 9.86 2.94 -13.81
C PHE A 67 9.55 4.26 -14.52
N MET A 68 10.37 5.30 -14.29
CA MET A 68 10.21 6.64 -14.87
C MET A 68 8.88 7.33 -14.49
N ILE A 69 8.27 6.95 -13.37
CA ILE A 69 7.06 7.57 -12.85
C ILE A 69 7.44 8.53 -11.72
N SER A 70 7.12 9.81 -11.87
CA SER A 70 7.43 10.83 -10.85
C SER A 70 6.37 10.83 -9.74
N GLY A 71 6.61 10.01 -8.71
CA GLY A 71 5.80 10.00 -7.49
C GLY A 71 6.18 11.12 -6.52
N LYS A 72 5.19 11.74 -5.87
CA LYS A 72 5.39 12.78 -4.85
C LYS A 72 4.51 12.60 -3.63
N ARG A 73 4.94 13.24 -2.54
CA ARG A 73 4.13 13.44 -1.32
C ARG A 73 3.26 14.68 -1.51
N LEU A 74 2.04 14.64 -0.97
CA LEU A 74 1.22 15.85 -0.83
C LEU A 74 1.10 16.21 0.66
N LYS A 75 1.33 17.48 0.99
CA LYS A 75 1.30 17.95 2.38
C LYS A 75 -0.09 17.69 2.97
N GLY A 76 -0.13 17.06 4.15
CA GLY A 76 -1.38 16.70 4.84
C GLY A 76 -2.10 15.46 4.29
N LEU A 77 -1.64 14.86 3.18
CA LEU A 77 -2.28 13.71 2.56
C LEU A 77 -1.34 12.52 2.48
N THR A 78 -1.50 11.56 3.39
CA THR A 78 -0.68 10.35 3.45
C THR A 78 -0.83 9.48 2.21
N GLY A 79 0.31 9.02 1.68
CA GLY A 79 0.41 8.19 0.49
C GLY A 79 1.24 8.86 -0.60
N VAL A 80 1.26 8.23 -1.78
CA VAL A 80 2.04 8.72 -2.93
C VAL A 80 1.10 9.10 -4.08
N TRP A 81 1.48 10.16 -4.79
CA TRP A 81 0.66 10.82 -5.79
C TRP A 81 1.44 11.05 -7.07
N VAL A 82 0.77 10.97 -8.22
CA VAL A 82 1.30 11.26 -9.56
C VAL A 82 0.30 12.20 -10.23
N ASP A 83 0.74 13.38 -10.67
CA ASP A 83 -0.11 14.38 -11.33
C ASP A 83 -1.42 14.73 -10.59
N GLY A 84 -1.36 14.68 -9.26
CA GLY A 84 -2.51 14.97 -8.38
C GLY A 84 -3.47 13.79 -8.18
N GLU A 85 -3.20 12.62 -8.76
CA GLU A 85 -3.94 11.38 -8.53
C GLU A 85 -3.17 10.46 -7.58
N LYS A 86 -3.88 9.79 -6.66
CA LYS A 86 -3.28 8.90 -5.68
C LYS A 86 -2.90 7.58 -6.33
N ILE A 87 -1.64 7.21 -6.28
CA ILE A 87 -1.13 5.93 -6.82
C ILE A 87 -0.90 4.90 -5.73
N ALA A 88 -0.67 5.34 -4.49
CA ALA A 88 -0.46 4.45 -3.36
C ALA A 88 -1.09 4.95 -2.06
N SER A 89 -1.60 4.01 -1.27
CA SER A 89 -2.24 4.24 0.01
C SER A 89 -1.43 3.62 1.13
N ILE A 90 -1.40 4.27 2.29
CA ILE A 90 -0.76 3.77 3.51
C ILE A 90 -1.83 3.72 4.60
N GLY A 91 -1.92 2.60 5.28
CA GLY A 91 -2.74 2.41 6.46
C GLY A 91 -2.02 1.46 7.39
N VAL A 92 -1.49 2.00 8.48
CA VAL A 92 -0.68 1.25 9.45
C VAL A 92 -1.30 1.33 10.82
N ARG A 93 -0.93 0.40 11.69
CA ARG A 93 -1.22 0.45 13.12
C ARG A 93 -0.01 0.00 13.90
N ILE A 94 0.19 0.55 15.10
CA ILE A 94 1.22 0.09 16.04
C ILE A 94 0.55 -0.71 17.16
N ILE A 95 1.02 -1.95 17.38
CA ILE A 95 0.56 -2.82 18.47
C ILE A 95 1.78 -3.26 19.26
N ARG A 96 1.85 -2.88 20.54
CA ARG A 96 2.97 -3.23 21.44
C ARG A 96 4.36 -2.88 20.88
N GLY A 97 4.45 -1.79 20.12
CA GLY A 97 5.70 -1.33 19.49
C GLY A 97 6.00 -1.93 18.11
N PHE A 98 5.18 -2.86 17.62
CA PHE A 98 5.33 -3.46 16.30
C PHE A 98 4.35 -2.86 15.29
N THR A 99 4.80 -2.67 14.04
CA THR A 99 3.97 -2.21 12.93
C THR A 99 3.09 -3.35 12.42
N MET A 100 1.84 -3.02 12.10
CA MET A 100 0.84 -3.88 11.48
C MET A 100 0.27 -3.16 10.26
N HIS A 101 -0.31 -3.93 9.33
CA HIS A 101 -0.75 -3.43 8.02
C HIS A 101 0.44 -2.83 7.27
N GLY A 102 0.27 -1.77 6.48
CA GLY A 102 1.34 -1.27 5.63
C GLY A 102 0.85 -0.35 4.54
N PHE A 103 1.19 -0.67 3.30
CA PHE A 103 0.83 0.13 2.13
C PHE A 103 0.37 -0.72 0.96
N SER A 104 -0.31 -0.09 0.02
CA SER A 104 -0.71 -0.68 -1.25
C SER A 104 -0.33 0.23 -2.41
N LEU A 105 0.30 -0.33 -3.44
CA LEU A 105 0.66 0.34 -4.69
C LEU A 105 -0.23 -0.16 -5.83
N ASN A 106 -0.93 0.77 -6.49
CA ASN A 106 -1.75 0.43 -7.64
C ASN A 106 -0.86 0.22 -8.87
N VAL A 107 -0.81 -1.02 -9.38
CA VAL A 107 0.01 -1.37 -10.55
C VAL A 107 -0.88 -1.62 -11.76
N ASN A 108 -1.52 -2.78 -11.82
CA ASN A 108 -2.36 -3.25 -12.92
C ASN A 108 -3.83 -3.42 -12.50
N ASN A 109 -4.18 -3.11 -11.25
CA ASN A 109 -5.52 -3.35 -10.73
C ASN A 109 -6.59 -2.49 -11.38
N ASP A 110 -7.80 -3.05 -11.42
CA ASP A 110 -9.00 -2.29 -11.74
C ASP A 110 -9.22 -1.18 -10.69
N LEU A 111 -9.42 0.04 -11.16
CA LEU A 111 -9.61 1.22 -10.33
C LEU A 111 -11.09 1.54 -10.10
N ARG A 112 -12.02 0.99 -10.89
CA ARG A 112 -13.46 1.26 -10.77
C ARG A 112 -14.01 1.01 -9.35
N PRO A 113 -13.54 0.01 -8.58
CA PRO A 113 -14.00 -0.17 -7.20
C PRO A 113 -13.75 1.02 -6.26
N PHE A 114 -12.78 1.89 -6.57
CA PHE A 114 -12.56 3.11 -5.79
C PHE A 114 -13.70 4.14 -5.96
N ASP A 115 -14.49 4.05 -7.04
CA ASP A 115 -15.64 4.94 -7.28
C ASP A 115 -16.83 4.64 -6.35
N TYR A 116 -16.83 3.47 -5.69
CA TYR A 116 -17.88 3.04 -4.76
C TYR A 116 -17.62 3.42 -3.31
N ILE A 117 -16.45 4.01 -3.01
CA ILE A 117 -16.03 4.36 -1.66
C ILE A 117 -15.57 5.81 -1.60
N VAL A 118 -15.36 6.35 -0.40
CA VAL A 118 -14.62 7.60 -0.19
C VAL A 118 -13.21 7.21 0.30
N PRO A 119 -12.22 7.07 -0.59
CA PRO A 119 -10.92 6.52 -0.22
C PRO A 119 -10.20 7.41 0.80
N CYS A 120 -9.75 6.82 1.89
CA CYS A 120 -9.05 7.53 2.97
C CYS A 120 -9.81 8.75 3.54
N ASN A 121 -11.14 8.81 3.40
CA ASN A 121 -11.97 9.97 3.77
C ASN A 121 -11.58 11.28 3.06
N ILE A 122 -10.97 11.18 1.86
CA ILE A 122 -10.62 12.34 1.04
C ILE A 122 -11.69 12.48 -0.04
N GLU A 123 -12.48 13.56 0.03
CA GLU A 123 -13.49 13.85 -0.98
C GLU A 123 -12.85 14.12 -2.35
N ASN A 124 -13.49 13.63 -3.42
CA ASN A 124 -13.07 13.87 -4.81
C ASN A 124 -11.63 13.44 -5.12
N VAL A 125 -11.07 12.49 -4.36
CA VAL A 125 -9.75 11.94 -4.66
C VAL A 125 -9.78 11.13 -5.95
N ARG A 126 -8.92 11.50 -6.90
CA ARG A 126 -8.70 10.67 -8.09
C ARG A 126 -7.64 9.61 -7.78
N ILE A 127 -7.89 8.38 -8.24
CA ILE A 127 -6.97 7.26 -8.09
C ILE A 127 -6.34 6.94 -9.46
N THR A 128 -5.05 6.61 -9.45
CA THR A 128 -4.30 6.16 -10.62
C THR A 128 -3.55 4.85 -10.33
N SER A 129 -2.95 4.28 -11.37
CA SER A 129 -2.10 3.09 -11.31
C SER A 129 -0.88 3.29 -12.21
N MET A 130 0.17 2.50 -11.98
CA MET A 130 1.35 2.51 -12.84
C MET A 130 0.98 2.17 -14.30
N SER A 131 0.08 1.21 -14.52
CA SER A 131 -0.36 0.83 -15.86
C SER A 131 -1.13 1.94 -16.58
N LYS A 132 -1.96 2.70 -15.85
CA LYS A 132 -2.69 3.86 -16.39
C LYS A 132 -1.72 4.98 -16.79
N VAL A 133 -0.73 5.28 -15.93
CA VAL A 133 0.30 6.29 -16.21
C VAL A 133 1.15 5.90 -17.42
N MET A 134 1.53 4.63 -17.54
CA MET A 134 2.40 4.16 -18.63
C MET A 134 1.65 3.74 -19.91
N GLY A 135 0.32 3.69 -19.88
CA GLY A 135 -0.52 3.24 -20.99
C GLY A 135 -0.38 1.75 -21.34
N LYS A 136 0.17 0.92 -20.44
CA LYS A 136 0.38 -0.52 -20.65
C LYS A 136 0.46 -1.29 -19.33
N ALA A 137 0.14 -2.58 -19.36
CA ALA A 137 0.35 -3.46 -18.22
C ALA A 137 1.85 -3.66 -17.93
N LEU A 138 2.18 -3.87 -16.65
CA LEU A 138 3.54 -4.03 -16.17
C LEU A 138 3.77 -5.41 -15.54
N ASN A 139 5.03 -5.85 -15.54
CA ASN A 139 5.43 -7.06 -14.83
C ASN A 139 5.44 -6.79 -13.32
N LEU A 140 4.57 -7.49 -12.57
CA LEU A 140 4.47 -7.36 -11.12
C LEU A 140 5.76 -7.77 -10.41
N SER A 141 6.38 -8.88 -10.81
CA SER A 141 7.59 -9.40 -10.17
C SER A 141 8.75 -8.39 -10.22
N GLY A 142 8.91 -7.69 -11.35
CA GLY A 142 9.95 -6.65 -11.45
C GLY A 142 9.70 -5.45 -10.52
N ILE A 143 8.43 -5.13 -10.24
CA ILE A 143 8.07 -4.05 -9.32
C ILE A 143 8.21 -4.52 -7.86
N GLU A 144 7.87 -5.78 -7.57
CA GLU A 144 8.10 -6.40 -6.27
C GLU A 144 9.58 -6.43 -5.92
N ASP A 145 10.46 -6.82 -6.85
CA ASP A 145 11.91 -6.81 -6.66
C ASP A 145 12.44 -5.39 -6.40
N ALA A 146 11.93 -4.40 -7.13
CA ALA A 146 12.27 -2.99 -6.91
C ALA A 146 11.79 -2.49 -5.53
N LEU A 147 10.57 -2.84 -5.13
CA LEU A 147 10.04 -2.53 -3.80
C LEU A 147 10.92 -3.12 -2.70
N ILE A 148 11.28 -4.40 -2.80
CA ILE A 148 12.11 -5.09 -1.81
C ILE A 148 13.48 -4.39 -1.67
N ARG A 149 14.15 -4.09 -2.79
CA ARG A 149 15.45 -3.38 -2.78
C ARG A 149 15.36 -1.98 -2.17
N HIS A 150 14.35 -1.20 -2.55
CA HIS A 150 14.18 0.15 -1.99
C HIS A 150 13.73 0.12 -0.54
N PHE A 151 12.93 -0.85 -0.14
CA PHE A 151 12.57 -1.07 1.26
C PHE A 151 13.83 -1.29 2.08
N ALA A 152 14.68 -2.22 1.66
CA ALA A 152 15.96 -2.48 2.31
C ALA A 152 16.86 -1.24 2.37
N THR A 153 16.92 -0.47 1.29
CA THR A 153 17.74 0.75 1.24
C THR A 153 17.23 1.85 2.18
N VAL A 154 15.91 2.08 2.21
CA VAL A 154 15.30 3.15 3.03
C VAL A 154 15.34 2.81 4.52
N PHE A 155 15.17 1.53 4.85
CA PHE A 155 15.18 1.05 6.23
C PHE A 155 16.55 0.54 6.71
N ASP A 156 17.60 0.69 5.89
CA ASP A 156 18.96 0.21 6.16
C ASP A 156 18.99 -1.26 6.62
N MET A 157 18.34 -2.14 5.85
CA MET A 157 18.24 -3.56 6.11
C MET A 157 19.09 -4.37 5.14
N ALA A 158 19.69 -5.44 5.64
CA ALA A 158 20.23 -6.50 4.79
C ALA A 158 19.09 -7.41 4.31
N LEU A 159 19.03 -7.66 3.00
CA LEU A 159 18.09 -8.62 2.44
C LEU A 159 18.64 -10.03 2.62
N GLU A 160 17.81 -10.91 3.18
CA GLU A 160 18.09 -12.34 3.23
C GLU A 160 16.94 -13.10 2.54
N THR A 161 17.26 -13.76 1.43
CA THR A 161 16.30 -14.63 0.75
C THR A 161 16.47 -16.05 1.25
N ARG A 162 15.45 -16.58 1.93
CA ARG A 162 15.39 -17.99 2.32
C ARG A 162 14.25 -18.69 1.59
N LEU A 163 14.54 -19.86 1.00
CA LEU A 163 13.49 -20.79 0.62
C LEU A 163 12.86 -21.35 1.90
N ILE A 164 11.61 -20.97 2.15
CA ILE A 164 10.80 -21.63 3.17
C ILE A 164 10.16 -22.83 2.48
N ALA A 165 10.70 -24.03 2.72
CA ALA A 165 10.00 -25.25 2.37
C ALA A 165 8.74 -25.32 3.23
N VAL A 166 7.58 -25.11 2.62
CA VAL A 166 6.29 -25.35 3.28
C VAL A 166 6.05 -26.86 3.17
N ALA A 167 6.26 -27.57 4.28
CA ALA A 167 5.96 -29.00 4.41
C ALA A 167 4.45 -29.25 4.48
#